data_AF-A0ABD1FEP6-F1
#
_entry.id   AF-A0ABD1FEP6-F1
#
_cell.length_a   1.000
_cell.length_b   1.000
_cell.length_c   1.000
_cell.angle_alpha   90.00
_cell.angle_beta   90.00
_cell.angle_gamma   90.00
#
_symmetry.space_group_name_H-M   'P 1'
#
loop_
_entity.id
_entity.type
_entity.pdbx_description
1 polymer ?
#
loop_
_entity_poly.entity_id
_entity_poly.type
_entity_poly.pdbx_seq_one_letter_code
_entity_poly.pdbx_strand_id
1 'polypeptide(L)'
;MGYGYIQYNPDYIFNYFIFTLFILWYRMVRTYKRKTARQSWSTESMEMAVEAILKGEMGYKKASTTFRVPSSTLERYVKKKRENAESVIDKTIGKFKSTFTVQQEKELVSYLIDMQRRLFGITMKELRQFAFQLAENNSLPHNFNKNTGMAGVVKQGGYEAKRGVFAHPI
;
A
#
# COMPACT_ATOMS: atom_id res chain seq x y z
N MET A 1 12.74 -8.44 54.51
CA MET A 1 12.98 -8.14 53.09
C MET A 1 11.98 -8.96 52.28
N GLY A 2 10.79 -8.40 52.02
CA GLY A 2 9.76 -9.10 51.26
C GLY A 2 9.95 -8.81 49.76
N TYR A 3 10.24 -9.84 48.96
CA TYR A 3 10.13 -9.74 47.52
C TYR A 3 8.65 -9.62 47.18
N GLY A 4 8.20 -8.40 46.94
CA GLY A 4 6.84 -8.12 46.47
C GLY A 4 6.67 -8.71 45.08
N TYR A 5 5.90 -9.80 44.98
CA TYR A 5 5.44 -10.30 43.69
C TYR A 5 4.57 -9.21 43.05
N ILE A 6 5.06 -8.64 41.96
CA ILE A 6 4.29 -7.74 41.09
C ILE A 6 3.10 -8.57 40.58
N GLN A 7 1.91 -8.30 41.10
CA GLN A 7 0.69 -8.98 40.72
C GLN A 7 0.28 -8.47 39.34
N TYR A 8 0.74 -9.14 38.30
CA TYR A 8 0.30 -8.85 36.93
C TYR A 8 -1.18 -9.20 36.81
N ASN A 9 -2.01 -8.20 36.51
CA ASN A 9 -3.43 -8.42 36.24
C ASN A 9 -3.58 -9.40 35.04
N PRO A 10 -4.37 -10.47 35.17
CA PRO A 10 -4.53 -11.48 34.12
C PRO A 10 -5.08 -10.88 32.81
N ASP A 11 -5.86 -9.79 32.91
CA ASP A 11 -6.39 -9.05 31.76
C ASP A 11 -5.29 -8.39 30.90
N TYR A 12 -4.14 -8.07 31.50
CA TYR A 12 -3.00 -7.48 30.80
C TYR A 12 -2.24 -8.52 29.97
N ILE A 13 -2.08 -9.73 30.51
CA ILE A 13 -1.43 -10.85 29.82
C ILE A 13 -2.31 -11.35 28.66
N PHE A 14 -3.62 -11.42 28.86
CA PHE A 14 -4.58 -11.83 27.83
C PHE A 14 -4.63 -10.82 26.66
N ASN A 15 -4.66 -9.52 26.96
CA ASN A 15 -4.61 -8.47 25.93
C ASN A 15 -3.27 -8.44 25.19
N TYR A 16 -2.14 -8.63 25.87
CA TYR A 16 -0.83 -8.69 25.21
C TYR A 16 -0.69 -9.95 24.34
N PHE A 17 -1.27 -11.09 24.77
CA PHE A 17 -1.28 -12.32 23.99
C PHE A 17 -2.13 -12.18 22.73
N ILE A 18 -3.36 -11.63 22.84
CA ILE A 18 -4.21 -11.38 21.67
C ILE A 18 -3.63 -10.29 20.77
N PHE A 19 -3.03 -9.23 21.33
CA PHE A 19 -2.37 -8.19 20.54
C PHE A 19 -1.12 -8.71 19.83
N THR A 20 -0.30 -9.53 20.49
CA THR A 20 0.87 -10.16 19.86
C THR A 20 0.46 -11.22 18.83
N LEU A 21 -0.59 -12.01 19.08
CA LEU A 21 -1.15 -12.94 18.09
C LEU A 21 -1.74 -12.19 16.91
N PHE A 22 -2.42 -11.06 17.14
CA PHE A 22 -2.97 -10.20 16.10
C PHE A 22 -1.85 -9.52 15.31
N ILE A 23 -0.79 -9.02 15.94
CA ILE A 23 0.41 -8.46 15.30
C ILE A 23 1.17 -9.53 14.51
N LEU A 24 1.30 -10.76 15.05
CA LEU A 24 1.95 -11.90 14.38
C LEU A 24 1.10 -12.44 13.21
N TRP A 25 -0.22 -12.44 13.35
CA TRP A 25 -1.19 -12.79 12.30
C TRP A 25 -1.27 -11.70 11.23
N TYR A 26 -1.18 -10.42 11.61
CA TYR A 26 -1.12 -9.27 10.72
C TYR A 26 0.24 -9.12 10.02
N ARG A 27 1.32 -9.63 10.64
CA ARG A 27 2.62 -9.88 9.99
C ARG A 27 2.52 -10.87 8.82
N MET A 28 1.37 -11.52 8.61
CA MET A 28 1.13 -12.41 7.49
C MET A 28 0.54 -11.70 6.25
N VAL A 29 0.90 -10.43 6.00
CA VAL A 29 0.94 -9.92 4.63
C VAL A 29 2.12 -10.61 3.94
N ARG A 30 1.83 -11.67 3.18
CA ARG A 30 2.83 -12.38 2.37
C ARG A 30 3.41 -11.40 1.36
N THR A 31 4.59 -10.84 1.64
CA THR A 31 5.32 -9.98 0.71
C THR A 31 5.64 -10.79 -0.54
N TYR A 32 4.91 -10.54 -1.63
CA TYR A 32 5.18 -11.18 -2.91
C TYR A 32 6.54 -10.71 -3.43
N LYS A 33 7.52 -11.60 -3.42
CA LYS A 33 8.77 -11.39 -4.14
C LYS A 33 8.49 -11.58 -5.63
N ARG A 34 8.61 -10.49 -6.41
CA ARG A 34 8.42 -10.55 -7.87
C ARG A 34 9.48 -11.46 -8.49
N LYS A 35 9.05 -12.26 -9.46
CA LYS A 35 9.95 -13.13 -10.24
C LYS A 35 10.78 -12.36 -11.27
N THR A 36 10.34 -11.17 -11.67
CA THR A 36 10.99 -10.38 -12.73
C THR A 36 11.61 -9.09 -12.20
N ALA A 37 12.76 -8.72 -12.76
CA ALA A 37 13.44 -7.45 -12.48
C ALA A 37 12.84 -6.25 -13.26
N ARG A 38 11.64 -6.40 -13.84
CA ARG A 38 11.00 -5.33 -14.62
C ARG A 38 10.83 -4.09 -13.74
N GLN A 39 11.23 -2.93 -14.27
CA GLN A 39 11.12 -1.64 -13.60
C GLN A 39 12.02 -1.50 -12.36
N SER A 40 13.20 -2.13 -12.37
CA SER A 40 14.23 -1.95 -11.34
C SER A 40 14.88 -0.55 -11.33
N TRP A 41 14.61 0.29 -12.33
CA TRP A 41 15.08 1.68 -12.41
C TRP A 41 14.40 2.59 -11.37
N SER A 42 15.09 3.63 -10.88
CA SER A 42 14.49 4.60 -9.95
C SER A 42 13.72 5.69 -10.70
N THR A 43 12.65 6.19 -10.07
CA THR A 43 11.84 7.28 -10.61
C THR A 43 12.69 8.52 -10.84
N GLU A 44 13.58 8.86 -9.91
CA GLU A 44 14.45 10.03 -10.05
C GLU A 44 15.39 9.90 -11.27
N SER A 45 16.00 8.72 -11.47
CA SER A 45 16.87 8.50 -12.64
C SER A 45 16.12 8.58 -13.96
N MET A 46 14.86 8.16 -14.01
CA MET A 46 14.02 8.30 -15.20
C MET A 46 13.64 9.77 -15.44
N GLU A 47 13.32 10.53 -14.39
CA GLU A 47 12.99 11.95 -14.51
C GLU A 47 14.17 12.76 -15.03
N MET A 48 15.36 12.56 -14.46
CA MET A 48 16.59 13.21 -14.94
C MET A 48 16.90 12.85 -16.40
N ALA A 49 16.73 11.58 -16.79
CA ALA A 49 16.95 11.13 -18.16
C ALA A 49 15.97 11.78 -19.16
N VAL A 50 14.70 11.92 -18.76
CA VAL A 50 13.68 12.58 -19.59
C VAL A 50 13.99 14.07 -19.72
N GLU A 51 14.33 14.74 -18.63
CA GLU A 51 14.65 16.17 -18.62
C GLU A 51 15.87 16.49 -19.50
N ALA A 52 16.94 15.70 -19.39
CA ALA A 52 18.15 15.89 -20.20
C ALA A 52 17.89 15.71 -21.70
N ILE A 53 16.96 14.83 -22.09
CA ILE A 53 16.53 14.67 -23.49
C ILE A 53 15.66 15.85 -23.94
N LEU A 54 14.75 16.33 -23.09
CA LEU A 54 13.89 17.48 -23.41
C LEU A 54 14.68 18.78 -23.56
N LYS A 55 15.73 18.96 -22.76
CA LYS A 55 16.69 20.08 -22.87
C LYS A 55 17.63 19.95 -24.07
N GLY A 56 17.67 18.79 -24.73
CA GLY A 56 18.55 18.55 -25.88
C GLY A 56 20.01 18.26 -25.53
N GLU A 57 20.34 18.05 -24.25
CA GLU A 57 21.72 17.81 -23.78
C GLU A 57 22.25 16.42 -24.19
N MET A 58 21.35 15.46 -24.40
CA MET A 58 21.71 14.10 -24.77
C MET A 58 20.65 13.38 -25.60
N GLY A 59 21.10 12.45 -26.45
CA GLY A 59 20.23 11.54 -27.19
C GLY A 59 19.83 10.30 -26.37
N TYR A 60 18.78 9.60 -26.82
CA TYR A 60 18.18 8.44 -26.13
C TYR A 60 19.19 7.37 -25.69
N LYS A 61 20.13 6.99 -26.57
CA LYS A 61 21.13 5.95 -26.27
C LYS A 61 22.08 6.39 -25.15
N LYS A 62 22.54 7.64 -25.18
CA LYS A 62 23.45 8.20 -24.17
C LYS A 62 22.75 8.38 -22.82
N ALA A 63 21.49 8.84 -22.83
CA ALA A 63 20.68 8.96 -21.61
C ALA A 63 20.43 7.60 -20.94
N SER A 64 20.05 6.61 -21.75
CA SER A 64 19.82 5.23 -21.31
C SER A 64 21.03 4.63 -20.59
N THR A 65 22.23 4.77 -21.17
CA THR A 65 23.46 4.24 -20.56
C THR A 65 23.88 5.02 -19.32
N THR A 66 23.76 6.35 -19.34
CA THR A 66 24.20 7.23 -18.24
C THR A 66 23.33 7.05 -17.00
N PHE A 67 22.01 7.04 -17.17
CA PHE A 67 21.05 6.92 -16.07
C PHE A 67 20.63 5.48 -15.77
N ARG A 68 21.18 4.49 -16.50
CA ARG A 68 20.85 3.06 -16.38
C ARG A 68 19.34 2.79 -16.46
N VAL A 69 18.66 3.46 -17.38
CA VAL A 69 17.21 3.33 -17.62
C VAL A 69 16.94 2.61 -18.94
N PRO A 70 15.88 1.78 -19.06
CA PRO A 70 15.57 1.11 -20.32
C PRO A 70 15.14 2.10 -21.42
N SER A 71 15.79 2.02 -22.58
CA SER A 71 15.56 2.97 -23.70
C SER A 71 14.11 3.05 -24.16
N SER A 72 13.42 1.90 -24.29
CA SER A 72 12.01 1.87 -24.72
C SER A 72 11.05 2.51 -23.71
N THR A 73 11.38 2.41 -22.41
CA THR A 73 10.60 3.03 -21.35
C THR A 73 10.84 4.54 -21.34
N LEU A 74 12.10 4.96 -21.51
CA LEU A 74 12.50 6.35 -21.60
C LEU A 74 11.80 7.06 -22.77
N GLU A 75 11.82 6.46 -23.96
CA GLU A 75 11.16 6.99 -25.15
C GLU A 75 9.66 7.20 -24.94
N ARG A 76 8.98 6.22 -24.32
CA ARG A 76 7.56 6.33 -23.97
C ARG A 76 7.27 7.52 -23.05
N TYR A 77 8.10 7.75 -22.03
CA TYR A 77 7.90 8.88 -21.11
C TYR A 77 8.25 10.22 -21.76
N VAL A 78 9.30 10.30 -22.58
CA VAL A 78 9.63 11.52 -23.34
C VAL A 78 8.48 11.89 -24.28
N LYS A 79 7.93 10.93 -25.03
CA LYS A 79 6.76 11.16 -25.88
C LYS A 79 5.57 11.70 -25.08
N LYS A 80 5.25 11.06 -23.95
CA LYS A 80 4.16 11.49 -23.06
C LYS A 80 4.38 12.90 -22.50
N LYS A 81 5.62 13.25 -22.15
CA LYS A 81 5.98 14.60 -21.66
C LYS A 81 5.90 15.67 -22.74
N ARG A 82 6.19 15.33 -24.00
CA ARG A 82 6.01 16.24 -25.14
C ARG A 82 4.54 16.52 -25.43
N GLU A 83 3.68 15.50 -25.29
CA GLU A 83 2.23 15.64 -25.44
C GLU A 83 1.59 16.37 -24.25
N ASN A 84 2.08 16.12 -23.04
CA ASN A 84 1.60 16.75 -21.81
C ASN A 84 2.75 16.99 -20.82
N ALA A 85 3.11 18.26 -20.63
CA ALA A 85 4.22 18.69 -19.77
C ALA A 85 4.03 18.30 -18.29
N GLU A 86 2.78 18.26 -17.79
CA GLU A 86 2.44 17.91 -16.41
C GLU A 86 2.40 16.39 -16.16
N SER A 87 2.61 15.57 -17.20
CA SER A 87 2.52 14.12 -17.03
C SER A 87 3.56 13.58 -16.04
N VAL A 88 3.10 12.88 -15.00
CA VAL A 88 3.97 12.28 -13.97
C VAL A 88 4.50 10.92 -14.43
N ILE A 89 5.74 10.61 -14.03
CA ILE A 89 6.36 9.30 -14.25
C ILE A 89 5.75 8.30 -13.27
N ASP A 90 4.66 7.66 -13.69
CA ASP A 90 3.97 6.67 -12.88
C ASP A 90 4.68 5.31 -12.96
N LYS A 91 5.17 4.83 -11.81
CA LYS A 91 5.81 3.51 -11.64
C LYS A 91 4.82 2.42 -11.18
N THR A 92 3.53 2.69 -11.13
CA THR A 92 2.53 1.70 -10.72
C THR A 92 2.50 0.53 -11.72
N ILE A 93 2.50 -0.70 -11.17
CA ILE A 93 2.48 -1.94 -11.95
C ILE A 93 1.15 -2.63 -11.75
N GLY A 94 0.51 -2.98 -12.86
CA GLY A 94 -0.68 -3.82 -12.89
C GLY A 94 -1.99 -3.03 -12.90
N LYS A 95 -3.08 -3.79 -12.95
CA LYS A 95 -4.45 -3.25 -13.05
C LYS A 95 -4.98 -2.77 -11.69
N PHE A 96 -4.49 -3.36 -10.60
CA PHE A 96 -5.01 -3.11 -9.26
C PHE A 96 -4.42 -1.82 -8.67
N LYS A 97 -5.30 -0.95 -8.19
CA LYS A 97 -4.98 0.31 -7.49
C LYS A 97 -5.61 0.25 -6.10
N SER A 98 -4.98 0.89 -5.11
CA SER A 98 -5.65 1.06 -3.81
C SER A 98 -6.90 1.91 -4.01
N THR A 99 -8.00 1.48 -3.40
CA THR A 99 -9.27 2.21 -3.41
C THR A 99 -9.19 3.46 -2.54
N PHE A 100 -8.37 3.42 -1.48
CA PHE A 100 -8.23 4.50 -0.51
C PHE A 100 -6.93 5.25 -0.71
N THR A 101 -6.92 6.53 -0.34
CA THR A 101 -5.69 7.30 -0.22
C THR A 101 -4.92 6.89 1.04
N VAL A 102 -3.62 7.17 1.09
CA VAL A 102 -2.79 6.90 2.27
C VAL A 102 -3.35 7.57 3.53
N GLN A 103 -3.96 8.75 3.37
CA GLN A 103 -4.57 9.48 4.48
C GLN A 103 -5.83 8.77 4.99
N GLN A 104 -6.71 8.34 4.09
CA GLN A 104 -7.93 7.58 4.44
C GLN A 104 -7.59 6.24 5.09
N GLU A 105 -6.54 5.55 4.64
CA GLU A 105 -6.06 4.32 5.28
C GLU A 105 -5.59 4.58 6.71
N LYS A 106 -4.86 5.69 6.96
CA LYS A 106 -4.41 6.08 8.31
C LYS A 106 -5.58 6.39 9.24
N GLU A 107 -6.57 7.14 8.76
CA GLU A 107 -7.77 7.47 9.54
C GLU A 107 -8.53 6.20 9.92
N LEU A 108 -8.74 5.29 8.97
CA LEU A 108 -9.39 4.01 9.22
C LEU A 108 -8.61 3.18 10.26
N VAL A 109 -7.28 3.12 10.15
CA VAL A 109 -6.42 2.44 11.15
C VAL A 109 -6.57 3.05 12.53
N SER A 110 -6.51 4.38 12.63
CA SER A 110 -6.60 5.09 13.91
C SER A 110 -7.93 4.81 14.61
N TYR A 111 -9.03 4.82 13.84
CA TYR A 111 -10.36 4.51 14.34
C TYR A 111 -10.47 3.07 14.88
N LEU A 112 -9.88 2.09 14.19
CA LEU A 112 -9.89 0.69 14.64
C LEU A 112 -9.10 0.50 15.93
N ILE A 113 -7.96 1.18 16.08
CA ILE A 113 -7.16 1.15 17.30
C ILE A 113 -7.95 1.72 18.48
N ASP A 114 -8.66 2.83 18.25
CA ASP A 114 -9.47 3.45 19.30
C ASP A 114 -10.68 2.61 19.71
N MET A 115 -11.32 1.94 18.75
CA MET A 115 -12.38 0.97 19.04
C MET A 115 -11.86 -0.24 19.83
N GLN A 116 -10.70 -0.78 19.46
CA GLN A 116 -10.06 -1.90 20.17
C GLN A 116 -9.70 -1.52 21.61
N ARG A 117 -9.18 -0.31 21.83
CA ARG A 117 -8.85 0.21 23.17
C ARG A 117 -10.05 0.32 24.09
N ARG A 118 -11.24 0.55 23.53
CA ARG A 118 -12.51 0.63 24.27
C ARG A 118 -13.13 -0.75 24.54
N LEU A 119 -12.36 -1.84 24.36
CA LEU A 119 -12.78 -3.24 24.52
C LEU A 119 -13.95 -3.67 23.62
N PHE A 120 -14.22 -2.93 22.54
CA PHE A 120 -15.11 -3.40 21.49
C PHE A 120 -14.34 -4.39 20.62
N GLY A 121 -14.73 -5.67 20.67
CA GLY A 121 -14.21 -6.67 19.76
C GLY A 121 -14.70 -6.36 18.35
N ILE A 122 -13.82 -5.87 17.47
CA ILE A 122 -14.15 -5.68 16.06
C ILE A 122 -13.91 -6.98 15.31
N THR A 123 -14.96 -7.49 14.69
CA THR A 123 -14.88 -8.65 13.81
C THR A 123 -14.36 -8.26 12.43
N MET A 124 -13.74 -9.20 11.73
CA MET A 124 -13.29 -9.00 10.34
C MET A 124 -14.44 -8.67 9.38
N LYS A 125 -15.68 -9.05 9.72
CA LYS A 125 -16.87 -8.72 8.94
C LYS A 125 -17.18 -7.24 9.03
N GLU A 126 -17.19 -6.69 10.24
CA GLU A 126 -17.44 -5.27 10.50
C GLU A 126 -16.36 -4.40 9.84
N LEU A 127 -15.09 -4.79 9.94
CA LEU A 127 -14.00 -4.10 9.25
C LEU A 127 -14.24 -3.99 7.72
N ARG A 128 -14.70 -5.07 7.10
CA ARG A 128 -15.00 -5.12 5.65
C ARG A 128 -16.25 -4.31 5.29
N GLN A 129 -17.22 -4.21 6.20
CA GLN A 129 -18.39 -3.34 6.05
C GLN A 129 -17.99 -1.87 6.19
N PHE A 130 -17.15 -1.52 7.16
CA PHE A 130 -16.64 -0.15 7.32
C PHE A 130 -15.85 0.31 6.12
N ALA A 131 -14.99 -0.55 5.55
CA ALA A 131 -14.29 -0.24 4.30
C ALA A 131 -15.28 0.01 3.14
N PHE A 132 -16.33 -0.80 3.02
CA PHE A 132 -17.36 -0.59 2.00
C PHE A 132 -18.09 0.74 2.19
N GLN A 133 -18.55 1.02 3.40
CA GLN A 133 -19.23 2.27 3.75
C GLN A 133 -18.33 3.48 3.52
N LEU A 134 -17.06 3.41 3.93
CA LEU A 134 -16.10 4.49 3.70
C LEU A 134 -15.92 4.77 2.21
N ALA A 135 -15.92 3.74 1.37
CA ALA A 135 -15.78 3.92 -0.07
C ALA A 135 -17.04 4.52 -0.72
N GLU A 136 -18.24 4.03 -0.35
CA GLU A 136 -19.51 4.59 -0.84
C GLU A 136 -19.73 6.04 -0.33
N ASN A 137 -19.47 6.31 0.95
CA ASN A 137 -19.61 7.64 1.55
C ASN A 137 -18.69 8.68 0.89
N ASN A 138 -17.46 8.27 0.55
CA ASN A 138 -16.52 9.13 -0.18
C ASN A 138 -16.69 9.05 -1.70
N SER A 139 -17.73 8.35 -2.20
CA SER A 139 -17.99 8.13 -3.63
C SER A 139 -16.76 7.65 -4.41
N LEU A 140 -15.93 6.80 -3.78
CA LEU A 140 -14.70 6.30 -4.37
C LEU A 140 -15.01 5.16 -5.34
N PRO A 141 -14.36 5.11 -6.51
CA PRO A 141 -14.51 3.98 -7.42
C PRO A 141 -13.93 2.71 -6.78
N HIS A 142 -14.78 1.74 -6.49
CA HIS A 142 -14.38 0.48 -5.85
C HIS A 142 -14.97 -0.75 -6.55
N ASN A 143 -14.29 -1.88 -6.39
CA ASN A 143 -14.72 -3.19 -6.89
C ASN A 143 -15.39 -4.06 -5.80
N PHE A 144 -15.78 -3.45 -4.68
CA PHE A 144 -16.45 -4.15 -3.59
C PHE A 144 -17.82 -4.69 -3.99
N ASN A 145 -18.25 -5.73 -3.29
CA ASN A 145 -19.50 -6.40 -3.61
C ASN A 145 -20.68 -5.61 -3.03
N LYS A 146 -21.48 -5.01 -3.92
CA LYS A 146 -22.67 -4.22 -3.55
C LYS A 146 -23.81 -5.07 -3.00
N ASN A 147 -23.92 -6.34 -3.40
CA ASN A 147 -24.98 -7.24 -2.93
C ASN A 147 -24.77 -7.63 -1.46
N THR A 148 -23.51 -7.83 -1.06
CA THR A 148 -23.17 -8.18 0.33
C THR A 148 -22.79 -6.97 1.18
N GLY A 149 -22.62 -5.78 0.58
CA GLY A 149 -22.25 -4.55 1.27
C GLY A 149 -20.89 -4.63 1.96
N MET A 150 -19.94 -5.36 1.40
CA MET A 150 -18.66 -5.68 2.05
C MET A 150 -17.48 -5.66 1.08
N ALA A 151 -16.33 -5.22 1.58
CA ALA A 151 -15.04 -5.39 0.90
C ALA A 151 -14.68 -6.88 0.75
N GLY A 152 -13.83 -7.25 -0.21
CA GLY A 152 -13.44 -8.66 -0.45
C GLY A 152 -12.75 -9.32 0.76
N VAL A 153 -12.84 -10.65 0.88
CA VAL A 153 -11.99 -11.40 1.83
C VAL A 153 -10.61 -11.52 1.23
N VAL A 154 -9.58 -11.38 2.07
CA VAL A 154 -8.26 -11.84 1.72
C VAL A 154 -8.23 -13.40 1.73
N LYS A 155 -8.74 -14.10 0.67
CA LYS A 155 -8.45 -15.54 0.38
C LYS A 155 -6.93 -15.88 0.19
N GLN A 156 -6.31 -16.46 1.21
CA GLN A 156 -4.97 -17.07 1.10
C GLN A 156 -4.81 -17.87 -0.21
N GLY A 157 -4.02 -17.35 -1.17
CA GLY A 157 -3.60 -18.10 -2.37
C GLY A 157 -3.96 -17.56 -3.75
N GLY A 158 -4.81 -16.53 -3.92
CA GLY A 158 -5.14 -16.03 -5.28
C GLY A 158 -5.28 -14.51 -5.42
N TYR A 159 -5.39 -13.83 -4.29
CA TYR A 159 -5.41 -12.40 -4.11
C TYR A 159 -4.09 -11.68 -4.03
N GLU A 160 -3.68 -11.04 -5.10
CA GLU A 160 -2.51 -10.19 -5.15
C GLU A 160 -2.59 -9.05 -4.11
N ALA A 161 -1.94 -9.21 -2.96
CA ALA A 161 -1.59 -8.09 -2.08
C ALA A 161 -0.52 -7.23 -2.76
N LYS A 162 -0.88 -6.57 -3.85
CA LYS A 162 -0.05 -5.58 -4.55
C LYS A 162 -0.54 -4.19 -4.13
N ARG A 163 -0.06 -3.78 -2.94
CA ARG A 163 -0.19 -2.48 -2.28
C ARG A 163 -1.60 -2.03 -1.87
N GLY A 164 -1.67 -1.51 -0.64
CA GLY A 164 -2.80 -0.75 -0.10
C GLY A 164 -3.84 -1.61 0.61
N VAL A 165 -3.58 -1.90 1.90
CA VAL A 165 -4.58 -1.83 2.99
C VAL A 165 -3.84 -1.50 4.29
N PHE A 166 -2.61 -1.99 4.52
CA PHE A 166 -1.83 -1.70 5.74
C PHE A 166 -0.31 -1.83 5.55
N ALA A 167 0.32 -0.87 4.89
CA ALA A 167 1.76 -0.91 4.61
C ALA A 167 2.50 0.34 5.10
N HIS A 168 2.43 0.62 6.40
CA HIS A 168 3.38 1.53 7.06
C HIS A 168 3.84 0.93 8.39
N PRO A 169 5.15 0.69 8.59
CA PRO A 169 5.70 0.45 9.91
C PRO A 169 5.66 1.76 10.72
N ILE A 170 5.27 1.66 12.00
CA ILE A 170 5.54 2.67 13.03
C ILE A 170 7.01 2.53 13.42
#